data_AF-A0A972F465-F1
#
_entry.id   AF-A0A972F465-F1
#
_cell.length_a   1.000
_cell.length_b   1.000
_cell.length_c   1.000
_cell.angle_alpha   90.00
_cell.angle_beta   90.00
_cell.angle_gamma   90.00
#
_symmetry.space_group_name_H-M   'P 1'
#
loop_
_entity.id
_entity.type
_entity.pdbx_description
1 polymer ?
#
loop_
_entity_poly.entity_id
_entity_poly.type
_entity_poly.pdbx_seq_one_letter_code
_entity_poly.pdbx_strand_id
1 'polypeptide(L)' 'MGLLNEKIKEVLQSLAPVTIFVLVLHFTIAPLTSLQLGQFLLGAFLLLMGLSVFLVGVDLGATP' A
#
# COMPACT_ATOMS: atom_id res chain seq x y z
N MET A 1 10.43 16.21 -9.42
CA MET A 1 10.06 14.78 -9.29
C MET A 1 8.58 14.69 -9.63
N GLY A 2 8.13 13.74 -10.45
CA GLY A 2 6.73 13.71 -10.91
C GLY A 2 5.75 13.51 -9.75
N LEU A 3 4.60 14.21 -9.77
CA LEU A 3 3.56 14.17 -8.73
C LEU A 3 3.18 12.73 -8.32
N LEU A 4 3.08 11.84 -9.32
CA LEU A 4 2.77 10.43 -9.10
C LEU A 4 3.83 9.70 -8.27
N ASN A 5 5.11 10.00 -8.48
CA ASN A 5 6.20 9.36 -7.72
C ASN A 5 6.20 9.82 -6.25
N GLU A 6 5.84 11.08 -6.02
CA GLU A 6 5.70 11.62 -4.66
C GLU A 6 4.54 10.94 -3.91
N LYS A 7 3.38 10.78 -4.57
CA LYS A 7 2.23 10.06 -3.98
C LYS A 7 2.49 8.58 -3.76
N ILE A 8 3.16 7.91 -4.69
CA ILE A 8 3.59 6.52 -4.48
C ILE A 8 4.45 6.42 -3.23
N LYS A 9 5.37 7.36 -3.00
CA LYS A 9 6.24 7.35 -1.82
C LYS A 9 5.46 7.61 -0.52
N GLU A 10 4.51 8.54 -0.51
CA GLU A 10 3.62 8.80 0.65
C GLU A 10 2.81 7.55 1.02
N VAL A 11 2.16 6.94 0.02
CA VAL A 11 1.35 5.73 0.21
C VAL A 11 2.24 4.57 0.66
N LEU A 12 3.42 4.41 0.06
CA LEU A 12 4.36 3.35 0.45
C LEU A 12 4.86 3.52 1.88
N GLN A 13 5.16 4.75 2.32
CA GLN A 13 5.56 5.03 3.71
C GLN A 13 4.45 4.68 4.71
N SER A 14 3.20 4.86 4.33
CA SER A 14 2.04 4.50 5.16
C SER A 14 1.75 3.00 5.13
N LEU A 15 1.95 2.34 3.99
CA LEU A 15 1.65 0.93 3.79
C LEU A 15 2.76 0.00 4.32
N ALA A 16 4.01 0.46 4.32
CA ALA A 16 5.16 -0.30 4.84
C ALA A 16 4.98 -0.77 6.30
N PRO A 17 4.64 0.08 7.28
CA PRO A 17 4.45 -0.38 8.67
C PRO A 17 3.30 -1.38 8.79
N VAL A 18 2.22 -1.22 8.03
CA VAL A 18 1.09 -2.16 8.00
C VAL A 18 1.53 -3.52 7.46
N THR A 19 2.31 -3.54 6.38
CA THR A 19 2.82 -4.76 5.77
C THR A 19 3.80 -5.48 6.69
N ILE A 20 4.70 -4.74 7.32
CA ILE A 20 5.63 -5.28 8.33
C ILE A 20 4.85 -5.89 9.50
N PHE A 21 3.82 -5.22 10.00
CA PHE A 21 2.99 -5.73 11.09
C PHE A 21 2.32 -7.07 10.73
N VAL A 22 1.73 -7.16 9.53
CA VAL A 22 1.12 -8.42 9.06
C VAL A 22 2.16 -9.53 8.92
N LEU A 23 3.37 -9.23 8.44
CA LEU A 23 4.45 -10.21 8.37
C LEU A 23 4.89 -10.68 9.75
N VAL A 24 5.02 -9.79 10.73
CA VAL A 24 5.34 -10.16 12.11
C VAL A 24 4.25 -11.07 12.69
N LEU A 25 2.98 -10.76 12.47
CA LEU A 25 1.87 -11.61 12.93
C LEU A 25 1.89 -12.98 12.25
N HIS A 26 2.18 -13.04 10.95
CA HIS A 26 2.34 -14.29 10.22
C HIS A 26 3.40 -15.21 10.83
N PHE A 27 4.53 -14.66 11.29
CA PHE A 27 5.59 -15.47 11.90
C PHE A 27 5.40 -15.81 13.37
N THR A 28 4.50 -15.11 14.10
CA THR A 28 4.42 -15.21 15.56
C THR A 28 3.12 -15.83 16.05
N ILE A 29 1.98 -15.19 15.77
CA ILE A 29 0.69 -15.49 16.43
C ILE A 29 -0.31 -16.12 15.45
N ALA A 30 -0.31 -15.69 14.19
CA ALA A 30 -1.32 -16.02 13.20
C ALA A 30 -0.68 -16.44 11.86
N PRO A 31 -0.13 -17.68 11.76
CA PRO A 31 0.48 -18.16 10.54
C PRO A 31 -0.56 -18.26 9.42
N LEU A 32 -0.51 -17.28 8.52
CA LEU A 32 -1.28 -17.28 7.26
C LEU A 32 -0.84 -18.43 6.34
N THR A 33 -1.79 -19.02 5.64
CA THR A 33 -1.47 -19.96 4.54
C THR A 33 -0.79 -19.22 3.39
N SER A 34 -0.01 -19.93 2.57
CA SER A 34 0.69 -19.34 1.41
C SER A 34 -0.26 -18.61 0.46
N LEU A 35 -1.50 -19.11 0.32
CA LEU A 35 -2.54 -18.47 -0.49
C LEU A 35 -2.98 -17.13 0.11
N GLN A 36 -3.25 -17.08 1.42
CA GLN A 36 -3.66 -15.85 2.11
C GLN A 36 -2.56 -14.80 2.11
N LEU A 37 -1.30 -15.20 2.30
CA LEU A 37 -0.16 -14.28 2.25
C LEU A 37 0.01 -13.71 0.82
N GLY A 38 -0.14 -14.55 -0.21
CA GLY A 38 -0.15 -14.09 -1.60
C GLY A 38 -1.27 -13.09 -1.90
N GLN A 39 -2.48 -13.35 -1.41
CA GLN A 39 -3.62 -12.44 -1.54
C GLN A 39 -3.37 -11.10 -0.81
N PHE A 40 -2.75 -11.15 0.37
CA PHE A 40 -2.38 -9.94 1.12
C PHE A 40 -1.37 -9.08 0.35
N LEU A 41 -0.30 -9.68 -0.18
CA LEU A 41 0.71 -8.94 -0.94
C LEU A 41 0.15 -8.36 -2.24
N LEU A 42 -0.69 -9.13 -2.95
CA LEU A 42 -1.40 -8.64 -4.13
C LEU A 42 -2.33 -7.47 -3.78
N GLY A 43 -3.09 -7.60 -2.69
CA GLY A 43 -3.96 -6.55 -2.17
C GLY A 43 -3.19 -5.29 -1.78
N ALA A 44 -2.06 -5.44 -1.10
CA ALA A 44 -1.16 -4.34 -0.76
C ALA A 44 -0.63 -3.63 -2.02
N PHE A 45 -0.24 -4.38 -3.05
CA PHE A 45 0.18 -3.81 -4.33
C PHE A 45 -0.95 -3.06 -5.04
N LEU A 46 -2.16 -3.63 -5.08
CA LEU A 46 -3.34 -2.97 -5.64
C LEU A 46 -3.72 -1.71 -4.87
N LEU A 47 -3.63 -1.73 -3.54
CA LEU A 47 -3.82 -0.56 -2.69
C LEU A 47 -2.79 0.52 -2.98
N LEU A 48 -1.51 0.16 -3.09
CA LEU A 48 -0.44 1.10 -3.44
C LEU A 48 -0.75 1.81 -4.76
N MET A 49 -1.04 1.06 -5.82
CA MET A 49 -1.33 1.62 -7.14
C MET A 49 -2.63 2.45 -7.12
N GLY A 50 -3.71 1.91 -6.54
CA GLY A 50 -5.02 2.56 -6.49
C GLY A 50 -5.03 3.85 -5.69
N LEU A 51 -4.47 3.84 -4.47
CA LEU A 51 -4.37 5.04 -3.62
C LEU A 51 -3.46 6.09 -4.24
N SER A 52 -2.35 5.68 -4.87
CA SER A 52 -1.44 6.65 -5.49
C SER A 52 -2.13 7.40 -6.63
N VAL A 53 -2.84 6.69 -7.51
CA VAL A 53 -3.60 7.32 -8.61
C VAL A 53 -4.75 8.16 -8.06
N PHE A 54 -5.46 7.66 -7.04
CA PHE A 54 -6.55 8.39 -6.39
C PHE A 54 -6.08 9.72 -5.79
N LEU A 55 -4.97 9.72 -5.04
CA LEU A 55 -4.40 10.91 -4.43
C LEU A 55 -3.90 11.92 -5.45
N VAL A 56 -3.29 11.45 -6.54
CA VAL A 56 -2.94 12.34 -7.66
C VAL A 56 -4.18 12.99 -8.27
N GLY A 57 -5.26 12.22 -8.46
CA GLY A 57 -6.52 12.77 -8.96
C GLY A 57 -7.14 13.80 -8.02
N VAL A 58 -7.07 13.57 -6.70
CA VAL A 58 -7.53 14.53 -5.69
C VAL A 58 -6.71 15.80 -5.72
N ASP A 59 -5.39 15.71 -5.78
CA ASP A 59 -4.52 16.91 -5.83
C ASP A 59 -4.77 17.73 -7.09
N LEU A 60 -4.91 17.09 -8.25
CA LEU A 60 -5.21 17.75 -9.52
C LEU A 60 -6.60 18.40 -9.53
N GLY A 61 -7.58 17.80 -8.85
CA GLY A 61 -8.95 18.34 -8.75
C GLY A 61 -9.11 19.40 -7.66
N ALA A 62 -8.23 19.44 -6.66
CA ALA A 62 -8.24 20.42 -5.57
C ALA A 62 -7.49 21.71 -5.94
N THR A 63 -6.56 21.65 -6.91
CA THR A 63 -6.03 22.84 -7.57
C THR A 63 -7.05 23.39 -8.57
N PRO A 64 -7.42 24.68 -8.53
CA PRO A 64 -8.32 25.29 -9.53
C PRO A 64 -7.70 25.33 -10.93
#